data_AF-A0A327KN75-F1
#
_entry.id   AF-A0A327KN75-F1
#
_cell.length_a   1.000
_cell.length_b   1.000
_cell.length_c   1.000
_cell.angle_alpha   90.00
_cell.angle_beta   90.00
_cell.angle_gamma   90.00
#
_symmetry.space_group_name_H-M   'P 1'
#
loop_
_entity.id
_entity.type
_entity.pdbx_description
1 polymer ?
#
loop_
_entity_poly.entity_id
_entity_poly.type
_entity_poly.pdbx_seq_one_letter_code
_entity_poly.pdbx_strand_id
1 'polypeptide(L)' 'MPSLFRFLFVVGLIGGLIYGGMLALTLFVDVKPREISVAVPPDRFVKPQR' A
#
# COMPACT_ATOMS: atom_id res chain seq x y z
N MET A 1 8.48 -36.22 6.54
CA MET A 1 9.14 -35.50 7.64
C MET A 1 8.14 -34.54 8.28
N PRO A 2 7.65 -34.79 9.49
CA PRO A 2 6.57 -34.01 10.11
C PRO A 2 6.88 -32.51 10.29
N SER A 3 8.16 -32.17 10.45
CA SER A 3 8.64 -30.78 10.63
C SER A 3 8.47 -29.92 9.38
N LEU A 4 8.72 -30.46 8.18
CA LEU A 4 8.62 -29.73 6.92
C LEU A 4 7.17 -29.32 6.62
N PHE A 5 6.23 -30.25 6.82
CA PHE A 5 4.81 -29.96 6.61
C PHE A 5 4.29 -28.89 7.58
N ARG A 6 4.71 -28.95 8.86
CA ARG A 6 4.39 -27.91 9.84
C ARG A 6 4.95 -26.55 9.44
N PHE A 7 6.19 -26.50 8.95
CA PHE A 7 6.79 -25.27 8.45
C PHE A 7 5.99 -24.67 7.29
N LEU A 8 5.67 -25.48 6.26
CA LEU A 8 4.89 -25.02 5.12
C LEU A 8 3.48 -24.59 5.52
N PHE A 9 2.85 -25.27 6.47
CA PHE A 9 1.55 -24.89 7.00
C PHE A 9 1.59 -23.51 7.67
N VAL A 10 2.60 -23.24 8.50
CA VAL A 10 2.78 -21.92 9.13
C VAL A 10 3.00 -20.84 8.08
N VAL A 11 3.88 -21.09 7.11
CA VAL A 11 4.14 -20.14 6.01
C VAL A 11 2.87 -19.89 5.19
N GLY A 12 2.13 -20.94 4.86
CA GLY A 12 0.86 -20.85 4.14
C GLY A 12 -0.20 -20.07 4.91
N LEU A 13 -0.28 -20.27 6.23
CA LEU A 13 -1.18 -19.51 7.10
C LEU A 13 -0.82 -18.01 7.11
N ILE A 14 0.46 -17.68 7.25
CA ILE A 14 0.95 -16.29 7.24
C ILE A 14 0.67 -15.65 5.88
N GLY A 15 1.02 -16.34 4.79
CA GLY A 15 0.75 -15.86 3.44
C GLY A 15 -0.75 -15.65 3.18
N GLY A 16 -1.58 -16.58 3.65
CA GLY A 16 -3.04 -16.49 3.58
C GLY A 16 -3.59 -15.31 4.37
N LEU A 17 -3.06 -15.03 5.56
CA LEU A 17 -3.46 -13.87 6.37
C LEU A 17 -3.06 -12.54 5.70
N ILE A 18 -1.85 -12.46 5.15
CA ILE A 18 -1.40 -11.27 4.42
C ILE A 18 -2.28 -11.02 3.20
N TYR A 19 -2.48 -12.05 2.38
CA TYR A 19 -3.29 -11.95 1.16
C TYR A 19 -4.75 -11.67 1.49
N GLY A 20 -5.32 -12.36 2.48
CA GLY A 20 -6.67 -12.12 2.97
C GLY A 20 -6.86 -10.71 3.51
N GLY A 21 -5.87 -10.18 4.24
CA GLY A 21 -5.85 -8.79 4.68
C GLY A 21 -5.85 -7.81 3.51
N MET A 22 -5.02 -8.05 2.49
CA MET A 22 -5.01 -7.24 1.28
C MET A 22 -6.35 -7.30 0.53
N LEU A 23 -6.94 -8.48 0.40
CA LEU A 23 -8.25 -8.67 -0.22
C LEU A 23 -9.35 -7.93 0.55
N ALA A 24 -9.33 -8.02 1.88
CA ALA A 24 -10.26 -7.31 2.74
C ALA A 24 -10.16 -5.79 2.57
N LEU A 25 -8.95 -5.24 2.49
CA LEU A 25 -8.77 -3.82 2.22
C LEU A 25 -9.41 -3.41 0.89
N THR A 26 -9.22 -4.18 -0.17
CA THR A 26 -9.83 -3.88 -1.48
C THR A 26 -11.35 -3.97 -1.47
N LEU A 27 -11.92 -4.93 -0.73
CA LEU A 27 -13.37 -5.17 -0.72
C LEU A 27 -14.15 -4.26 0.24
N PHE A 28 -13.54 -3.85 1.35
CA PHE A 28 -14.23 -3.14 2.42
C PHE A 28 -13.77 -1.68 2.61
N VAL A 29 -12.71 -1.24 1.92
CA VAL A 29 -12.19 0.13 2.04
C VAL A 29 -12.34 0.87 0.71
N ASP A 30 -13.22 1.87 0.71
CA ASP A 30 -13.35 2.81 -0.40
C ASP A 30 -12.24 3.87 -0.33
N VAL A 31 -11.30 3.83 -1.28
CA VAL A 31 -10.28 4.87 -1.45
C VAL A 31 -10.87 6.00 -2.27
N LYS A 32 -11.16 7.14 -1.62
CA LYS A 32 -11.62 8.35 -2.33
C LYS A 32 -10.43 9.00 -3.07
N PRO A 33 -10.45 9.05 -4.43
CA PRO A 33 -9.46 9.81 -5.17
C PRO A 33 -9.68 11.29 -4.86
N ARG A 34 -8.74 11.93 -4.17
CA ARG A 34 -8.75 13.39 -3.97
C ARG A 34 -7.77 14.01 -4.94
N GLU A 35 -8.25 14.97 -5.72
CA GLU A 35 -7.35 15.84 -6.47
C GLU A 35 -6.58 16.70 -5.46
N ILE A 36 -5.27 16.47 -5.36
CA ILE A 36 -4.36 17.32 -4.59
C ILE A 36 -3.87 18.42 -5.53
N SER A 37 -4.76 19.33 -5.90
CA SER A 37 -4.40 20.55 -6.61
C SER A 37 -4.06 21.62 -5.58
N VAL A 38 -2.78 21.71 -5.22
CA VAL A 38 -2.29 22.87 -4.46
C VAL A 38 -1.87 23.91 -5.50
N ALA A 39 -2.50 25.08 -5.46
CA ALA A 39 -2.04 26.22 -6.25
C ALA A 39 -0.61 26.56 -5.81
N VAL A 40 0.37 26.30 -6.67
CA VAL A 40 1.78 26.65 -6.39
C VAL A 40 1.95 28.14 -6.63
N PRO A 41 2.42 28.92 -5.63
CA PRO A 41 2.65 30.35 -5.82
C PRO A 41 3.66 30.61 -6.97
N PRO A 42 3.39 31.59 -7.85
CA PRO A 42 4.24 31.92 -8.99
C PRO A 42 5.70 32.22 -8.61
N ASP A 43 5.91 32.77 -7.41
CA ASP A 43 7.23 33.12 -6.86
C ASP A 43 8.17 31.92 -6.72
N ARG A 44 7.63 30.69 -6.66
CA ARG A 44 8.41 29.44 -6.58
C ARG A 44 8.93 28.97 -7.95
N PHE A 45 8.41 29.52 -9.05
CA PHE A 45 8.81 29.19 -10.42
C PHE A 45 9.84 30.17 -11.00
N VAL A 46 10.05 31.32 -10.36
CA VAL A 46 11.05 32.28 -10.80
C VAL A 46 12.42 31.82 -10.31
N LYS A 47 13.23 31.27 -11.23
CA LYS A 47 14.66 31.05 -10.98
C LYS A 47 15.29 32.40 -10.63
N PRO A 48 15.97 32.57 -9.47
CA PRO A 48 16.66 33.82 -9.18
C PRO A 48 17.65 34.11 -10.31
N GLN A 49 17.42 35.22 -11.01
CA GLN A 49 18.30 35.71 -12.06
C GLN A 49 19.60 36.15 -11.37
N ARG A 50 20.64 35.30 -11.43
CA ARG A 50 22.00 35.68 -11.06
C ARG A 50 22.58 36.63 -12.09
#